data_AF-A0A6G2JRK4-F1
#
_entry.id   AF-A0A6G2JRK4-F1
#
_cell.length_a   1.000
_cell.length_b   1.000
_cell.length_c   1.000
_cell.angle_alpha   90.00
_cell.angle_beta   90.00
_cell.angle_gamma   90.00
#
_symmetry.space_group_name_H-M   'P 1'
#
loop_
_entity.id
_entity.type
_entity.pdbx_description
1 polymer ?
#
loop_
_entity_poly.entity_id
_entity_poly.type
_entity_poly.pdbx_seq_one_letter_code
_entity_poly.pdbx_strand_id
1 'polypeptide(L)'
;LVLNPFVGPRFKSGAITTDMPLTSDRPIDFGLQDFCTKCTKCARECPVGAIRFGDKVMFNGYEMWKPDVDRCARYRITNMRGSACGRCMKTCPYNVEGVLAERPFQWAAMKLPFARSWIARLDDKLGRGEINEQKKWWVDIEVLDNVPVEPPKGANTRGLNLERKPRDESGFAMFPPEMAPPGPDGMAPFPLDREAGIAASQEAESPGVARERLSR
;
A
#
# COMPACT_ATOMS: atom_id res chain seq x y z
N LEU A 1 -2.07 0.54 5.14
CA LEU A 1 -3.21 1.10 4.38
C LEU A 1 -4.35 0.10 4.47
N VAL A 2 -5.58 0.58 4.68
CA VAL A 2 -6.81 -0.22 4.66
C VAL A 2 -7.61 0.12 3.40
N LEU A 3 -8.42 -0.81 2.91
CA LEU A 3 -9.23 -0.63 1.70
C LEU A 3 -10.72 -0.58 2.05
N ASN A 4 -11.41 0.43 1.53
CA ASN A 4 -12.85 0.55 1.60
C ASN A 4 -13.49 -0.10 0.36
N PRO A 5 -14.65 -0.78 0.47
CA PRO A 5 -15.29 -1.45 -0.67
C PRO A 5 -15.72 -0.51 -1.81
N PHE A 6 -15.95 0.78 -1.53
CA PHE A 6 -16.47 1.73 -2.50
C PHE A 6 -15.41 2.68 -3.06
N VAL A 7 -14.57 3.26 -2.18
CA VAL A 7 -13.51 4.21 -2.58
C VAL A 7 -12.12 3.55 -2.66
N GLY A 8 -12.03 2.25 -2.39
CA GLY A 8 -10.79 1.52 -2.41
C GLY A 8 -9.77 2.08 -1.40
N PRO A 9 -8.49 2.23 -1.78
CA PRO A 9 -7.47 2.82 -0.94
C PRO A 9 -7.44 4.37 -1.01
N ARG A 10 -8.38 5.02 -1.73
CA ARG A 10 -8.37 6.45 -2.05
C ARG A 10 -9.00 7.30 -0.93
N PHE A 11 -8.47 7.21 0.29
CA PHE A 11 -8.92 8.04 1.40
C PHE A 11 -7.82 8.34 2.41
N LYS A 12 -8.09 9.33 3.27
CA LYS A 12 -7.32 9.65 4.48
C LYS A 12 -8.27 9.61 5.66
N SER A 13 -7.85 9.02 6.76
CA SER A 13 -8.62 8.90 7.99
C SER A 13 -8.16 9.93 9.01
N GLY A 14 -9.10 10.56 9.70
CA GLY A 14 -8.87 11.24 10.97
C GLY A 14 -9.58 10.47 12.09
N ALA A 15 -9.11 10.62 13.33
CA ALA A 15 -9.72 10.03 14.51
C ALA A 15 -9.91 11.10 15.59
N ILE A 16 -11.06 11.08 16.25
CA ILE A 16 -11.38 11.89 17.43
C ILE A 16 -11.81 10.91 18.51
N THR A 17 -11.15 10.96 19.66
CA THR A 17 -11.53 10.19 20.84
C THR A 17 -12.45 11.02 21.72
N THR A 18 -13.45 10.40 22.32
CA THR A 18 -14.40 11.06 23.21
C THR A 18 -14.90 10.07 24.26
N ASP A 19 -15.21 10.56 25.45
CA ASP A 19 -15.88 9.78 26.50
C ASP A 19 -17.40 9.73 26.32
N MET A 20 -17.94 10.38 25.26
CA MET A 20 -19.36 10.30 24.92
C MET A 20 -19.77 8.85 24.68
N PRO A 21 -20.85 8.35 25.33
CA PRO A 21 -21.30 6.99 25.12
C PRO A 21 -21.88 6.83 23.70
N LEU A 22 -21.20 6.03 22.87
CA LEU A 22 -21.58 5.74 21.48
C LEU A 22 -21.63 4.22 21.26
N THR A 23 -22.53 3.77 20.39
CA THR A 23 -22.54 2.37 19.94
C THR A 23 -21.45 2.16 18.89
N SER A 24 -20.57 1.18 19.10
CA SER A 24 -19.49 0.86 18.17
C SER A 24 -20.00 0.11 16.94
N ASP A 25 -19.48 0.48 15.77
CA ASP A 25 -19.63 -0.30 14.55
C ASP A 25 -18.90 -1.65 14.61
N ARG A 26 -19.24 -2.56 13.69
CA ARG A 26 -18.58 -3.88 13.56
C ARG A 26 -17.59 -3.88 12.38
N PRO A 27 -16.52 -4.70 12.46
CA PRO A 27 -15.66 -4.97 11.30
C PRO A 27 -16.46 -5.52 10.11
N ILE A 28 -15.96 -5.29 8.90
CA ILE A 28 -16.58 -5.74 7.65
C ILE A 28 -15.73 -6.80 6.95
N ASP A 29 -16.39 -7.72 6.26
CA ASP A 29 -15.77 -8.61 5.28
C ASP A 29 -16.48 -8.47 3.93
N PHE A 30 -15.71 -8.08 2.91
CA PHE A 30 -16.16 -7.98 1.53
C PHE A 30 -15.30 -8.83 0.58
N GLY A 31 -14.62 -9.86 1.11
CA GLY A 31 -13.81 -10.77 0.33
C GLY A 31 -12.45 -10.22 -0.12
N LEU A 32 -11.99 -9.14 0.51
CA LEU A 32 -10.75 -8.46 0.15
C LEU A 32 -9.52 -9.36 0.31
N GLN A 33 -9.51 -10.21 1.35
CA GLN A 33 -8.38 -11.11 1.63
C GLN A 33 -8.09 -12.02 0.42
N ASP A 34 -9.13 -12.65 -0.12
CA ASP A 34 -9.02 -13.51 -1.31
C ASP A 34 -8.84 -12.73 -2.62
N PHE A 35 -9.30 -11.48 -2.70
CA PHE A 35 -8.98 -10.64 -3.85
C PHE A 35 -7.48 -10.28 -3.89
N CYS A 36 -6.93 -9.84 -2.76
CA CYS A 36 -5.53 -9.42 -2.67
C CYS A 36 -4.54 -10.57 -2.87
N THR A 37 -4.86 -11.81 -2.47
CA THR A 37 -4.02 -12.98 -2.77
C THR A 37 -3.95 -13.28 -4.27
N LYS A 38 -4.95 -12.86 -5.05
CA LYS A 38 -5.04 -13.06 -6.50
C LYS A 38 -4.55 -11.86 -7.32
N CYS A 39 -4.24 -10.74 -6.68
CA CYS A 39 -3.89 -9.47 -7.34
C CYS A 39 -2.54 -8.94 -6.86
N THR A 40 -1.61 -8.73 -7.78
CA THR A 40 -0.25 -8.24 -7.48
C THR A 40 0.03 -6.83 -8.00
N LYS A 41 -1.02 -6.10 -8.45
CA LYS A 41 -0.88 -4.83 -9.17
C LYS A 41 -0.19 -3.74 -8.34
N CYS A 42 -0.52 -3.59 -7.06
CA CYS A 42 0.13 -2.58 -6.21
C CYS A 42 1.62 -2.90 -5.97
N ALA A 43 1.97 -4.18 -5.81
CA ALA A 43 3.35 -4.65 -5.68
C ALA A 43 4.16 -4.39 -6.95
N ARG A 44 3.58 -4.74 -8.10
CA ARG A 44 4.16 -4.51 -9.43
C ARG A 44 4.39 -3.03 -9.72
N GLU A 45 3.44 -2.17 -9.37
CA GLU A 45 3.48 -0.75 -9.70
C GLU A 45 4.28 0.11 -8.70
N CYS A 46 4.73 -0.46 -7.57
CA CYS A 46 5.51 0.27 -6.56
C CYS A 46 6.91 0.66 -7.09
N PRO A 47 7.27 1.95 -7.21
CA PRO A 47 8.53 2.38 -7.85
C PRO A 47 9.79 1.77 -7.21
N VAL A 48 9.75 1.53 -5.90
CA VAL A 48 10.87 1.01 -5.11
C VAL A 48 10.71 -0.45 -4.67
N GLY A 49 9.59 -1.10 -5.03
CA GLY A 49 9.34 -2.49 -4.63
C GLY A 49 9.25 -2.65 -3.11
N ALA A 50 8.54 -1.73 -2.45
CA ALA A 50 8.30 -1.75 -1.01
C ALA A 50 7.03 -2.52 -0.61
N ILE A 51 6.28 -3.05 -1.57
CA ILE A 51 5.08 -3.85 -1.34
C ILE A 51 5.40 -5.29 -1.79
N ARG A 52 5.11 -6.26 -0.93
CA ARG A 52 5.38 -7.69 -1.19
C ARG A 52 4.47 -8.24 -2.28
N PHE A 53 5.01 -9.20 -3.01
CA PHE A 53 4.24 -10.14 -3.83
C PHE A 53 3.82 -11.37 -3.02
N GLY A 54 4.55 -11.69 -1.95
CA GLY A 54 4.32 -12.85 -1.09
C GLY A 54 3.13 -12.72 -0.13
N ASP A 55 3.05 -13.71 0.76
CA ASP A 55 1.93 -13.89 1.69
C ASP A 55 1.97 -12.92 2.88
N LYS A 56 0.90 -12.98 3.67
CA LYS A 56 0.80 -12.27 4.96
C LYS A 56 1.76 -12.87 5.97
N VAL A 57 2.20 -12.02 6.89
CA VAL A 57 3.04 -12.37 8.03
C VAL A 57 2.39 -11.91 9.32
N MET A 58 2.82 -12.48 10.44
CA MET A 58 2.55 -11.90 11.75
C MET A 58 3.52 -10.74 11.99
N PHE A 59 2.98 -9.61 12.43
CA PHE A 59 3.76 -8.44 12.81
C PHE A 59 3.11 -7.80 14.02
N ASN A 60 3.84 -7.65 15.12
CA ASN A 60 3.35 -7.04 16.37
C ASN A 60 1.99 -7.63 16.82
N GLY A 61 1.85 -8.95 16.77
CA GLY A 61 0.65 -9.67 17.23
C GLY A 61 -0.53 -9.72 16.26
N TYR A 62 -0.43 -9.13 15.05
CA TYR A 62 -1.52 -9.18 14.07
C TYR A 62 -1.05 -9.59 12.66
N GLU A 63 -1.99 -10.15 11.90
CA GLU A 63 -1.78 -10.63 10.53
C GLU A 63 -1.83 -9.48 9.52
N MET A 64 -0.80 -9.32 8.67
CA MET A 64 -0.79 -8.29 7.64
C MET A 64 0.15 -8.60 6.46
N TRP A 65 -0.10 -7.98 5.31
CA TRP A 65 0.94 -7.77 4.29
C TRP A 65 1.80 -6.58 4.71
N LYS A 66 2.94 -6.85 5.35
CA LYS A 66 3.84 -5.79 5.84
C LYS A 66 4.71 -5.23 4.70
N PRO A 67 4.56 -3.96 4.32
CA PRO A 67 5.46 -3.31 3.36
C PRO A 67 6.81 -2.94 4.01
N ASP A 68 7.86 -2.81 3.18
CA ASP A 68 9.16 -2.28 3.59
C ASP A 68 9.01 -0.75 3.76
N VAL A 69 8.78 -0.36 5.00
CA VAL A 69 8.49 1.04 5.35
C VAL A 69 9.70 1.95 5.14
N ASP A 70 10.92 1.43 5.27
CA ASP A 70 12.16 2.17 5.02
C ASP A 70 12.29 2.54 3.54
N ARG A 71 12.15 1.57 2.63
CA ARG A 71 12.14 1.82 1.18
C ARG A 71 11.05 2.82 0.78
N CYS A 72 9.84 2.64 1.31
CA CYS A 72 8.71 3.52 1.03
C CYS A 72 8.95 4.95 1.54
N ALA A 73 9.42 5.10 2.78
CA ALA A 73 9.69 6.39 3.39
C ALA A 73 10.79 7.14 2.65
N ARG A 74 11.94 6.48 2.40
CA ARG A 74 13.04 7.08 1.61
C ARG A 74 12.52 7.60 0.28
N TYR A 75 11.78 6.79 -0.48
CA TYR A 75 11.24 7.24 -1.76
C TYR A 75 10.28 8.42 -1.64
N ARG A 76 9.39 8.41 -0.65
CA ARG A 76 8.43 9.51 -0.44
C ARG A 76 9.13 10.80 0.01
N ILE A 77 10.26 10.71 0.69
CA ILE A 77 10.95 11.88 1.24
C ILE A 77 11.96 12.43 0.23
N THR A 78 12.69 11.56 -0.49
CA THR A 78 13.88 11.96 -1.27
C THR A 78 13.71 11.90 -2.78
N ASN A 79 12.59 11.42 -3.30
CA ASN A 79 12.33 11.46 -4.74
C ASN A 79 12.26 12.91 -5.23
N MET A 80 13.14 13.28 -6.15
CA MET A 80 13.21 14.64 -6.71
C MET A 80 12.29 14.87 -7.93
N ARG A 81 11.48 13.88 -8.33
CA ARG A 81 10.63 13.98 -9.54
C ARG A 81 9.14 14.11 -9.23
N GLY A 82 8.82 14.75 -8.11
CA GLY A 82 7.47 14.94 -7.59
C GLY A 82 7.43 14.92 -6.06
N SER A 83 6.35 15.45 -5.49
CA SER A 83 6.17 15.55 -4.04
C SER A 83 5.54 14.29 -3.45
N ALA A 84 6.31 13.54 -2.67
CA ALA A 84 5.94 12.26 -2.09
C ALA A 84 5.50 11.19 -3.12
N CYS A 85 4.68 10.23 -2.68
CA CYS A 85 4.17 9.16 -3.53
C CYS A 85 2.86 8.58 -2.96
N GLY A 86 1.93 8.28 -3.85
CA GLY A 86 0.67 7.57 -3.57
C GLY A 86 0.30 6.55 -4.65
N ARG A 87 1.29 6.10 -5.43
CA ARG A 87 1.05 5.30 -6.66
C ARG A 87 0.28 4.01 -6.41
N CYS A 88 0.53 3.33 -5.30
CA CYS A 88 -0.20 2.11 -4.94
C CYS A 88 -1.71 2.34 -4.76
N MET A 89 -2.13 3.53 -4.33
CA MET A 89 -3.55 3.89 -4.26
C MET A 89 -4.13 4.09 -5.66
N LYS A 90 -3.39 4.78 -6.54
CA LYS A 90 -3.80 5.05 -7.93
C LYS A 90 -4.04 3.76 -8.72
N THR A 91 -3.15 2.78 -8.61
CA THR A 91 -3.19 1.57 -9.46
C THR A 91 -4.04 0.43 -8.93
N CYS A 92 -4.65 0.58 -7.75
CA CYS A 92 -5.48 -0.47 -7.17
C CYS A 92 -6.79 -0.66 -7.98
N PRO A 93 -7.23 -1.90 -8.28
CA PRO A 93 -8.50 -2.15 -8.97
C PRO A 93 -9.76 -1.66 -8.24
N TYR A 94 -9.67 -1.42 -6.92
CA TYR A 94 -10.76 -0.81 -6.15
C TYR A 94 -10.79 0.73 -6.24
N ASN A 95 -9.76 1.35 -6.81
CA ASN A 95 -9.70 2.79 -7.07
C ASN A 95 -10.40 3.10 -8.40
N VAL A 96 -11.74 3.08 -8.40
CA VAL A 96 -12.55 3.38 -9.58
C VAL A 96 -13.36 4.68 -9.39
N GLU A 97 -13.94 5.17 -10.48
CA GLU A 97 -14.89 6.30 -10.44
C GLU A 97 -16.24 5.85 -9.86
N GLY A 98 -16.65 4.59 -10.07
CA GLY A 98 -17.69 3.93 -9.27
C GLY A 98 -19.12 4.41 -9.52
N VAL A 99 -19.35 5.18 -10.58
CA VAL A 99 -20.64 5.84 -10.81
C VAL A 99 -21.64 4.92 -11.51
N LEU A 100 -21.23 4.20 -12.56
CA LEU A 100 -22.12 3.30 -13.31
C LEU A 100 -21.40 2.05 -13.83
N ALA A 101 -20.39 2.22 -14.67
CA ALA A 101 -19.74 1.11 -15.38
C ALA A 101 -18.98 0.14 -14.46
N GLU A 102 -18.38 0.64 -13.37
CA GLU A 102 -17.54 -0.16 -12.47
C GLU A 102 -18.32 -0.83 -11.33
N ARG A 103 -19.54 -0.38 -11.05
CA ARG A 103 -20.34 -0.92 -9.92
C ARG A 103 -20.58 -2.43 -10.05
N PRO A 104 -20.95 -2.99 -11.22
CA PRO A 104 -21.12 -4.45 -11.36
C PRO A 104 -19.81 -5.22 -11.11
N PHE A 105 -18.66 -4.65 -11.51
CA PHE A 105 -17.36 -5.29 -11.30
C PHE A 105 -16.91 -5.21 -9.84
N GLN A 106 -17.12 -4.09 -9.17
CA GLN A 106 -16.88 -3.98 -7.72
C GLN A 106 -17.78 -4.96 -6.95
N TRP A 107 -19.07 -5.02 -7.29
CA TRP A 107 -20.01 -5.98 -6.70
C TRP A 107 -19.55 -7.42 -6.94
N ALA A 108 -19.17 -7.77 -8.16
CA ALA A 108 -18.66 -9.09 -8.51
C ALA A 108 -17.37 -9.43 -7.76
N ALA A 109 -16.42 -8.48 -7.63
CA ALA A 109 -15.20 -8.66 -6.86
C ALA A 109 -15.50 -8.95 -5.37
N MET A 110 -16.52 -8.30 -4.82
CA MET A 110 -16.95 -8.51 -3.43
C MET A 110 -17.67 -9.86 -3.25
N LYS A 111 -18.59 -10.21 -4.15
CA LYS A 111 -19.54 -11.31 -3.95
C LYS A 111 -19.21 -12.62 -4.66
N LEU A 112 -18.37 -12.60 -5.70
CA LEU A 112 -18.10 -13.75 -6.56
C LEU A 112 -16.60 -14.14 -6.51
N PRO A 113 -16.18 -15.06 -5.61
CA PRO A 113 -14.77 -15.44 -5.43
C PRO A 113 -14.07 -15.94 -6.71
N PHE A 114 -14.82 -16.61 -7.57
CA PHE A 114 -14.32 -17.14 -8.85
C PHE A 114 -13.99 -16.04 -9.87
N ALA A 115 -14.62 -14.86 -9.76
CA ALA A 115 -14.40 -13.76 -10.70
C ALA A 115 -13.14 -12.93 -10.36
N ARG A 116 -12.62 -13.00 -9.12
CA ARG A 116 -11.61 -12.06 -8.60
C ARG A 116 -10.30 -12.03 -9.40
N SER A 117 -9.76 -13.19 -9.76
CA SER A 117 -8.53 -13.26 -10.58
C SER A 117 -8.76 -12.71 -12.00
N TRP A 118 -9.91 -13.02 -12.59
CA TRP A 118 -10.28 -12.48 -13.90
C TRP A 118 -10.46 -10.96 -13.85
N ILE A 119 -11.12 -10.42 -12.83
CA ILE A 119 -11.29 -8.96 -12.62
C ILE A 119 -9.92 -8.27 -12.48
N ALA A 120 -9.00 -8.84 -11.69
CA ALA A 120 -7.66 -8.30 -11.54
C ALA A 120 -6.88 -8.24 -12.87
N ARG A 121 -7.00 -9.27 -13.71
CA ARG A 121 -6.39 -9.29 -15.06
C ARG A 121 -7.09 -8.36 -16.04
N LEU A 122 -8.41 -8.25 -15.96
CA LEU A 122 -9.20 -7.34 -16.78
C LEU A 122 -8.81 -5.89 -16.51
N ASP A 123 -8.57 -5.53 -15.25
CA ASP A 123 -8.12 -4.20 -14.85
C ASP A 123 -6.81 -3.79 -15.56
N ASP A 124 -5.86 -4.73 -15.70
CA ASP A 124 -4.64 -4.51 -16.49
C ASP A 124 -4.92 -4.43 -17.99
N LYS A 125 -5.75 -5.33 -18.53
CA LYS A 125 -6.11 -5.34 -19.96
C LYS A 125 -6.80 -4.06 -20.41
N LEU A 126 -7.57 -3.43 -19.53
CA LEU A 126 -8.26 -2.16 -19.79
C LEU A 126 -7.36 -0.93 -19.59
N GLY A 127 -6.07 -1.09 -19.30
CA GLY A 127 -5.16 0.03 -19.06
C GLY A 127 -5.50 0.85 -17.80
N ARG A 128 -6.29 0.30 -16.87
CA ARG A 128 -6.70 1.05 -15.68
C ARG A 128 -5.48 1.34 -14.81
N GLY A 129 -5.30 2.62 -14.48
CA GLY A 129 -4.11 3.11 -13.78
C GLY A 129 -3.13 3.88 -14.67
N GLU A 130 -3.34 3.92 -15.99
CA GLU A 130 -2.62 4.85 -16.88
C GLU A 130 -2.87 6.33 -16.51
N ILE A 131 -2.05 7.21 -17.07
CA ILE A 131 -2.19 8.65 -16.90
C ILE A 131 -3.20 9.13 -17.94
N ASN A 132 -4.28 9.75 -17.48
CA ASN A 132 -5.20 10.47 -18.34
C ASN A 132 -4.75 11.94 -18.40
N GLU A 133 -4.09 12.33 -19.49
CA GLU A 133 -3.55 13.69 -19.68
C GLU A 133 -4.65 14.77 -19.61
N GLN A 134 -5.90 14.44 -19.99
CA GLN A 134 -7.03 15.38 -19.87
C GLN A 134 -7.36 15.74 -18.42
N LYS A 135 -6.89 14.95 -17.44
CA LYS A 135 -7.09 15.19 -16.01
C LYS A 135 -5.89 15.86 -15.34
N LYS A 136 -4.82 16.17 -16.08
CA LYS A 136 -3.66 16.93 -15.57
C LYS A 136 -3.97 18.43 -15.60
N TRP A 137 -4.77 18.87 -14.63
CA TRP A 137 -5.17 20.28 -14.50
C TRP A 137 -4.13 21.14 -13.75
N TRP A 138 -3.18 20.51 -13.05
CA TRP A 138 -2.14 21.19 -12.28
C TRP A 138 -0.90 21.50 -13.12
N VAL A 139 -0.10 22.45 -12.64
CA VAL A 139 1.20 22.81 -13.22
C VAL A 139 2.32 22.15 -12.42
N ASP A 140 3.38 21.74 -13.11
CA ASP A 140 4.56 21.17 -12.46
C ASP A 140 5.43 22.31 -11.92
N ILE A 141 5.38 22.53 -10.60
CA ILE A 141 6.13 23.59 -9.88
C ILE A 141 6.85 22.97 -8.69
N GLU A 142 8.11 23.34 -8.48
CA GLU A 142 8.91 23.05 -7.29
C GLU A 142 9.34 24.37 -6.63
N VAL A 143 9.27 24.48 -5.31
CA VAL A 143 9.70 25.68 -4.58
C VAL A 143 11.13 25.47 -4.09
N LEU A 144 12.07 26.23 -4.63
CA LEU A 144 13.48 26.24 -4.22
C LEU A 144 13.82 27.63 -3.68
N ASP A 145 14.39 27.71 -2.48
CA ASP A 145 14.73 28.98 -1.81
C ASP A 145 13.57 29.99 -1.79
N ASN A 146 12.36 29.49 -1.53
CA ASN A 146 11.09 30.24 -1.56
C ASN A 146 10.68 30.81 -2.93
N VAL A 147 11.30 30.34 -4.02
CA VAL A 147 10.96 30.72 -5.39
C VAL A 147 10.33 29.53 -6.13
N PRO A 148 9.14 29.69 -6.74
CA PRO A 148 8.54 28.65 -7.59
C PRO A 148 9.30 28.56 -8.92
N VAL A 149 9.78 27.37 -9.26
CA VAL A 149 10.51 27.07 -10.50
C VAL A 149 9.93 25.83 -11.18
N GLU A 150 10.25 25.65 -12.47
CA GLU A 150 10.04 24.35 -13.11
C GLU A 150 10.94 23.29 -12.44
N PRO A 151 10.43 22.08 -12.12
CA PRO A 151 11.19 21.06 -11.40
C PRO A 151 12.50 20.70 -12.12
N PRO A 152 13.69 20.99 -11.55
CA PRO A 152 14.97 20.82 -12.25
C PRO A 152 15.29 19.36 -12.58
N LYS A 153 14.72 18.41 -11.83
CA LYS A 153 14.85 16.97 -12.09
C LYS A 153 13.70 16.40 -12.94
N GLY A 154 12.76 17.24 -13.35
CA GLY A 154 11.57 16.88 -14.13
C GLY A 154 10.50 16.14 -13.30
N ALA A 155 9.34 15.87 -13.91
CA ALA A 155 8.21 15.20 -13.26
C ALA A 155 8.13 13.70 -13.61
N ASN A 156 7.68 12.87 -12.67
CA ASN A 156 7.43 11.44 -12.90
C ASN A 156 6.17 11.22 -13.77
N THR A 157 6.34 10.73 -15.00
CA THR A 157 5.24 10.28 -15.90
C THR A 157 5.33 8.76 -16.13
N ARG A 158 4.76 7.98 -15.21
CA ARG A 158 4.90 6.52 -15.18
C ARG A 158 3.68 5.81 -15.76
N GLY A 159 3.82 5.21 -16.94
CA GLY A 159 2.86 4.23 -17.50
C GLY A 159 2.74 2.96 -16.65
N LEU A 160 1.84 2.04 -17.03
CA LEU A 160 1.72 0.74 -16.39
C LEU A 160 2.96 -0.12 -16.68
N ASN A 161 3.41 -0.89 -15.69
CA ASN A 161 4.53 -1.80 -15.86
C ASN A 161 4.04 -3.24 -15.79
N LEU A 162 3.45 -3.72 -16.89
CA LEU A 162 2.83 -5.05 -16.97
C LEU A 162 3.84 -6.20 -16.98
N GLU A 163 5.08 -5.93 -17.40
CA GLU A 163 6.13 -6.95 -17.56
C GLU A 163 6.93 -7.20 -16.28
N ARG A 164 6.81 -6.32 -15.27
CA ARG A 164 7.60 -6.44 -14.05
C ARG A 164 7.24 -7.70 -13.27
N LYS A 165 8.23 -8.59 -13.18
CA LYS A 165 8.16 -9.85 -12.44
C LYS A 165 8.22 -9.60 -10.92
N PRO A 166 7.71 -10.55 -10.11
CA PRO A 166 7.98 -10.59 -8.69
C PRO A 166 9.48 -10.46 -8.41
N ARG A 167 9.83 -9.65 -7.41
CA ARG A 167 11.23 -9.48 -6.97
C ARG A 167 11.55 -10.53 -5.91
N ASP A 168 12.84 -10.83 -5.79
CA ASP A 168 13.35 -11.51 -4.60
C ASP A 168 13.01 -10.69 -3.35
N GLU A 169 12.36 -11.35 -2.39
CA GLU A 169 11.96 -10.77 -1.11
C GLU A 169 12.99 -11.01 0.00
N SER A 170 14.12 -11.65 -0.29
CA SER A 170 15.21 -11.87 0.68
C SER A 170 15.66 -10.58 1.37
N GLY A 171 15.71 -9.46 0.65
CA GLY A 171 16.14 -8.15 1.16
C GLY A 171 15.01 -7.25 1.70
N PHE A 172 13.81 -7.79 1.92
CA PHE A 172 12.69 -7.03 2.48
C PHE A 172 12.89 -6.83 3.98
N ALA A 173 12.70 -5.60 4.48
CA ALA A 173 12.89 -5.30 5.90
C ALA A 173 11.56 -5.05 6.62
N MET A 174 11.47 -5.52 7.87
CA MET A 174 10.38 -5.24 8.80
C MET A 174 10.95 -4.78 10.14
N PHE A 175 10.39 -3.73 10.72
CA PHE A 175 10.88 -3.14 11.98
C PHE A 175 9.81 -3.34 13.06
N PRO A 176 9.85 -4.44 13.83
CA PRO A 176 8.94 -4.69 14.93
C PRO A 176 9.22 -3.74 16.12
N PRO A 177 8.33 -3.66 17.14
CA PRO A 177 8.43 -2.67 18.21
C PRO A 177 9.75 -2.67 18.98
N GLU A 178 10.42 -3.81 19.07
CA GLU A 178 11.71 -4.00 19.74
C GLU A 178 12.83 -3.23 19.02
N MET A 179 12.63 -2.92 17.74
CA MET A 179 13.53 -2.10 16.90
C MET A 179 13.06 -0.64 16.79
N ALA A 180 11.97 -0.26 17.44
CA ALA A 180 11.52 1.12 17.46
C ALA A 180 12.37 1.94 18.45
N PRO A 181 12.50 3.26 18.24
CA PRO A 181 13.16 4.13 19.20
C PRO A 181 12.57 3.96 20.62
N PRO A 182 13.40 3.97 21.67
CA PRO A 182 12.95 3.75 23.04
C PRO A 182 12.11 4.95 23.53
N GLY A 183 10.78 4.77 23.60
CA GLY A 183 9.84 5.60 24.36
C GLY A 183 9.74 7.10 24.00
N PRO A 184 8.86 7.85 24.70
CA PRO A 184 8.60 9.26 24.42
C PRO A 184 9.80 10.19 24.72
N ASP A 185 10.81 9.72 25.45
CA ASP A 185 12.03 10.46 25.77
C ASP A 185 13.12 10.34 24.68
N GLY A 186 12.88 9.52 23.65
CA GLY A 186 13.80 9.21 22.56
C GLY A 186 13.93 10.29 21.49
N MET A 187 14.31 11.52 21.87
CA MET A 187 14.60 12.61 20.92
C MET A 187 15.98 12.49 20.25
N ALA A 188 16.85 11.62 20.75
CA ALA A 188 18.14 11.37 20.13
C ALA A 188 17.96 10.63 18.78
N PRO A 189 18.80 10.93 17.77
CA PRO A 189 18.82 10.14 16.53
C PRO A 189 18.97 8.65 16.85
N PHE A 190 18.01 7.86 16.39
CA PHE A 190 18.02 6.40 16.52
C PHE A 190 18.22 5.79 15.13
N PRO A 191 19.45 5.35 14.79
CA PRO A 191 19.73 4.79 13.49
C PRO A 191 18.91 3.54 13.22
N LEU A 192 18.36 3.45 12.01
CA LEU A 192 17.60 2.29 11.57
C LEU A 192 18.57 1.15 11.22
N ASP A 193 18.44 0.01 11.91
CA ASP A 193 19.17 -1.22 11.60
C ASP A 193 18.44 -2.02 10.53
N ARG A 194 18.88 -1.87 9.27
CA ARG A 194 18.25 -2.53 8.12
C ARG A 194 18.54 -4.03 8.08
N GLU A 195 19.73 -4.47 8.48
CA GLU A 195 20.10 -5.89 8.44
C GLU A 195 19.30 -6.68 9.46
N ALA A 196 19.16 -6.15 10.68
CA ALA A 196 18.25 -6.72 11.68
C ALA A 196 16.79 -6.73 11.18
N GLY A 197 16.35 -5.66 10.50
CA GLY A 197 15.02 -5.63 9.90
C GLY A 197 14.79 -6.67 8.80
N ILE A 198 15.83 -7.03 8.05
CA ILE A 198 15.79 -8.13 7.06
C ILE A 198 15.71 -9.48 7.76
N ALA A 199 16.51 -9.71 8.80
CA ALA A 199 16.43 -10.92 9.61
C ALA A 199 15.03 -11.10 10.22
N ALA A 200 14.50 -10.06 10.87
CA ALA A 200 13.14 -10.05 11.42
C ALA A 200 12.06 -10.28 10.35
N SER A 201 12.31 -9.87 9.11
CA SER A 201 11.43 -10.17 7.99
C SER A 201 11.37 -11.66 7.67
N GLN A 202 12.52 -12.32 7.66
CA GLN A 202 12.67 -13.74 7.31
C GLN A 202 12.20 -14.66 8.44
N GLU A 203 12.36 -14.23 9.68
CA GLU A 203 11.96 -14.97 10.89
C GLU A 203 10.48 -14.79 11.27
N ALA A 204 9.75 -13.94 10.55
CA ALA A 204 8.37 -13.64 10.90
C ALA A 204 7.45 -14.86 10.81
N GLU A 205 6.75 -15.13 11.89
CA GLU A 205 5.77 -16.22 11.99
C GLU A 205 4.69 -16.07 10.90
N SER A 206 4.30 -17.18 10.27
CA SER A 206 3.19 -17.18 9.33
C SER A 206 1.85 -17.15 10.09
N PRO A 207 0.78 -16.56 9.52
CA PRO A 207 -0.54 -16.58 10.15
C PRO A 207 -1.09 -18.00 10.38
N GLY A 208 -0.65 -18.99 9.60
CA GLY A 208 -1.01 -20.40 9.82
C GLY A 208 -0.45 -20.94 11.13
N VAL A 209 0.86 -20.76 11.33
CA VAL A 209 1.56 -21.21 12.56
C VAL A 209 1.01 -20.50 13.79
N ALA A 210 0.74 -19.19 13.69
CA ALA A 210 0.15 -18.43 14.79
C ALA A 210 -1.24 -18.96 15.21
N ARG A 211 -2.08 -19.36 14.25
CA ARG A 211 -3.40 -19.96 14.55
C ARG A 211 -3.26 -21.30 15.24
N GLU A 212 -2.33 -22.14 14.80
CA GLU A 212 -2.05 -23.43 15.46
C GLU A 212 -1.58 -23.21 16.90
N ARG A 213 -0.67 -22.27 17.14
CA ARG A 213 -0.18 -21.91 18.47
C ARG A 213 -1.28 -21.42 19.40
N LEU A 214 -2.24 -20.64 18.91
CA LEU A 214 -3.38 -20.14 19.69
C LEU A 214 -4.49 -21.19 19.92
N SER A 215 -4.48 -22.27 19.13
CA SER A 215 -5.46 -23.36 19.26
C SER A 215 -5.06 -24.44 20.28
N ARG A 216 -3.83 -24.37 20.80
CA ARG A 216 -3.30 -25.22 21.87
C ARG A 216 -3.58 -24.60 23.23
#